data_AF-A0A945PP80-F1
#
_entry.id   AF-A0A945PP80-F1
#
_cell.length_a   1.000
_cell.length_b   1.000
_cell.length_c   1.000
_cell.angle_alpha   90.00
_cell.angle_beta   90.00
_cell.angle_gamma   90.00
#
_symmetry.space_group_name_H-M   'P 1'
#
loop_
_entity.id
_entity.type
_entity.pdbx_description
1 polymer ?
#
loop_
_entity_poly.entity_id
_entity_poly.type
_entity_poly.pdbx_seq_one_letter_code
_entity_poly.pdbx_strand_id
1 'polypeptide(L)'
;MRPPKRLPLNRTPRSAFLPTSRADMDDRGWNELDVLFITGDAYIDHPSFGVALLGRLLEQQGWRVGIVAQPDWHSANDFLKMGRPRLFAAVTAGAMDSMVSNYTSGKRFRHRDMYSPGGEGGKRPDRAILSYCSRAREAFPGLPVLIGGVEASLRRFAH
;
A
#
# COMPACT_ATOMS: atom_id res chain seq x y z
N MET A 1 6.59 -15.28 22.31
CA MET A 1 5.22 -14.94 22.80
C MET A 1 4.27 -15.04 21.62
N ARG A 2 3.32 -16.00 21.59
CA ARG A 2 2.32 -16.06 20.51
C ARG A 2 1.37 -14.86 20.68
N PRO A 3 1.07 -14.08 19.63
CA PRO A 3 0.06 -13.05 19.74
C PRO A 3 -1.27 -13.68 20.14
N PRO A 4 -2.11 -13.01 20.95
CA PRO A 4 -3.44 -13.53 21.29
C PRO A 4 -4.21 -13.83 20.00
N LYS A 5 -4.80 -15.02 19.90
CA LYS A 5 -5.67 -15.38 18.79
C LYS A 5 -6.85 -14.40 18.77
N ARG A 6 -6.85 -13.45 17.82
CA ARG A 6 -8.04 -12.64 17.55
C ARG A 6 -9.15 -13.56 17.04
N LEU A 7 -10.38 -13.28 17.47
CA LEU A 7 -11.56 -13.91 16.90
C LEU A 7 -11.55 -13.64 15.37
N PRO A 8 -11.87 -14.62 14.52
CA PRO A 8 -11.93 -14.39 13.09
C PRO A 8 -12.93 -13.27 12.83
N LEU A 9 -12.52 -12.28 12.03
CA LEU A 9 -13.44 -11.28 11.48
C LEU A 9 -14.60 -12.03 10.82
N ASN A 10 -15.83 -11.49 10.89
CA ASN A 10 -16.99 -12.04 10.17
C ASN A 10 -16.53 -12.40 8.76
N ARG A 11 -16.60 -13.70 8.42
CA ARG A 11 -15.88 -14.26 7.27
C ARG A 11 -16.39 -13.63 5.98
N THR A 12 -15.74 -12.54 5.55
CA THR A 12 -15.91 -11.99 4.21
C THR A 12 -15.53 -13.11 3.23
N PRO A 13 -16.29 -13.31 2.14
CA PRO A 13 -15.93 -14.31 1.15
C PRO A 13 -14.47 -14.13 0.74
N ARG A 14 -13.71 -15.22 0.61
CA ARG A 14 -12.29 -15.16 0.19
C ARG A 14 -12.12 -14.46 -1.18
N SER A 15 -13.20 -14.40 -1.97
CA SER A 15 -13.28 -13.70 -3.25
C SER A 15 -13.44 -12.17 -3.15
N ALA A 16 -13.78 -11.63 -1.98
CA ALA A 16 -13.98 -10.19 -1.81
C ALA A 16 -12.65 -9.49 -1.57
N PHE A 17 -12.35 -8.47 -2.38
CA PHE A 17 -11.15 -7.63 -2.27
C PHE A 17 -10.97 -7.02 -0.87
N LEU A 18 -9.72 -6.76 -0.48
CA LEU A 18 -9.42 -5.97 0.72
C LEU A 18 -9.98 -4.54 0.57
N PRO A 19 -10.37 -3.88 1.67
CA PRO A 19 -10.84 -2.50 1.65
C PRO A 19 -9.87 -1.55 0.93
N THR A 20 -10.43 -0.74 0.05
CA THR A 20 -9.76 0.38 -0.62
C THR A 20 -10.46 1.70 -0.39
N SER A 21 -11.67 1.66 0.19
CA SER A 21 -12.52 2.80 0.47
C SER A 21 -13.17 2.70 1.84
N ARG A 22 -13.75 3.82 2.31
CA ARG A 22 -14.57 3.84 3.53
C ARG A 22 -15.81 2.94 3.39
N ALA A 23 -16.44 2.91 2.21
CA ALA A 23 -17.60 2.06 1.94
C ALA A 23 -17.27 0.58 2.14
N ASP A 24 -16.11 0.11 1.65
CA ASP A 24 -15.67 -1.28 1.85
C ASP A 24 -15.50 -1.63 3.33
N MET A 25 -15.12 -0.65 4.16
CA MET A 25 -14.99 -0.82 5.60
C MET A 25 -16.37 -0.86 6.27
N ASP A 26 -17.28 0.02 5.87
CA ASP A 26 -18.64 0.09 6.41
C ASP A 26 -19.43 -1.20 6.10
N ASP A 27 -19.27 -1.76 4.89
CA ASP A 27 -19.84 -3.06 4.50
C ASP A 27 -19.35 -4.22 5.38
N ARG A 28 -18.16 -4.07 5.98
CA ARG A 28 -17.56 -5.04 6.91
C ARG A 28 -17.83 -4.70 8.39
N GLY A 29 -18.51 -3.58 8.67
CA GLY A 29 -18.73 -3.06 10.02
C GLY A 29 -17.45 -2.56 10.70
N TRP A 30 -16.46 -2.10 9.92
CA TRP A 30 -15.16 -1.65 10.42
C TRP A 30 -15.11 -0.13 10.53
N ASN A 31 -15.05 0.38 11.76
CA ASN A 31 -14.89 1.83 11.97
C ASN A 31 -13.44 2.32 11.74
N GLU A 32 -12.46 1.41 11.88
CA GLU A 32 -11.02 1.71 11.73
C GLU A 32 -10.27 0.48 11.18
N LEU A 33 -9.10 0.74 10.58
CA LEU A 33 -8.14 -0.29 10.16
C LEU A 33 -7.12 -0.55 11.26
N ASP A 34 -6.57 -1.75 11.34
CA ASP A 34 -5.37 -2.02 12.12
C ASP A 34 -4.11 -1.66 11.35
N VAL A 35 -4.07 -1.99 10.05
CA VAL A 35 -2.92 -1.78 9.15
C VAL A 35 -3.40 -1.15 7.85
N LEU A 36 -2.69 -0.11 7.40
CA LEU A 36 -2.90 0.48 6.08
C LEU A 36 -1.68 0.23 5.19
N PHE A 37 -1.86 -0.47 4.07
CA PHE A 37 -0.85 -0.56 3.03
C PHE A 37 -0.97 0.61 2.05
N ILE A 38 0.16 1.17 1.66
CA ILE A 38 0.28 2.20 0.63
C ILE A 38 1.25 1.65 -0.42
N THR A 39 0.78 1.53 -1.65
CA THR A 39 1.54 0.90 -2.74
C THR A 39 1.60 1.79 -3.98
N GLY A 40 2.73 1.73 -4.68
CA GLY A 40 2.89 2.36 -5.98
C GLY A 40 2.29 1.57 -7.13
N ASP A 41 1.90 0.31 -6.94
CA ASP A 41 1.20 -0.49 -7.94
C ASP A 41 -0.32 -0.27 -7.86
N ALA A 42 -1.04 -0.60 -8.92
CA ALA A 42 -2.46 -0.90 -8.86
C ALA A 42 -2.73 -2.01 -7.84
N TYR A 43 -3.89 -1.98 -7.20
CA TYR A 43 -4.29 -3.11 -6.37
C TYR A 43 -4.77 -4.27 -7.26
N ILE A 44 -3.94 -5.31 -7.34
CA ILE A 44 -4.27 -6.59 -7.95
C ILE A 44 -4.22 -7.63 -6.83
N ASP A 45 -5.36 -8.25 -6.54
CA ASP A 45 -5.48 -9.22 -5.46
C ASP A 45 -4.97 -10.60 -5.90
N HIS A 46 -3.66 -10.71 -6.07
CA HIS A 46 -2.98 -11.92 -6.52
C HIS A 46 -1.70 -12.15 -5.70
N PRO A 47 -1.35 -13.39 -5.32
CA PRO A 47 -0.19 -13.69 -4.46
C PRO A 47 1.17 -13.27 -5.05
N SER A 48 1.25 -13.02 -6.37
CA SER A 48 2.45 -12.43 -7.00
C SER A 48 2.71 -10.98 -6.60
N PHE A 49 1.74 -10.29 -6.00
CA PHE A 49 1.88 -8.92 -5.51
C PHE A 49 2.06 -8.95 -4.00
N GLY A 50 3.21 -8.50 -3.52
CA GLY A 50 3.59 -8.60 -2.11
C GLY A 50 2.60 -7.96 -1.15
N VAL A 51 1.99 -6.83 -1.53
CA VAL A 51 0.97 -6.14 -0.72
C VAL A 51 -0.31 -6.97 -0.60
N ALA A 52 -0.78 -7.58 -1.69
CA ALA A 52 -1.95 -8.45 -1.64
C ALA A 52 -1.66 -9.69 -0.78
N LEU A 53 -0.50 -10.34 -0.99
CA LEU A 53 -0.07 -11.49 -0.20
C LEU A 53 -0.03 -11.18 1.31
N LEU A 54 0.66 -10.10 1.69
CA LEU A 54 0.78 -9.70 3.09
C LEU A 54 -0.56 -9.25 3.68
N GLY A 55 -1.35 -8.51 2.90
CA GLY A 55 -2.68 -8.07 3.31
C GLY A 55 -3.60 -9.24 3.61
N ARG A 56 -3.67 -10.25 2.74
CA ARG A 56 -4.45 -11.46 2.95
C ARG A 56 -3.93 -12.30 4.10
N LEU A 57 -2.62 -12.40 4.28
CA LEU A 57 -2.02 -13.07 5.43
C LEU A 57 -2.45 -12.40 6.74
N LEU A 58 -2.35 -11.07 6.83
CA LEU A 58 -2.76 -10.32 8.02
C LEU A 58 -4.28 -10.39 8.26
N GLU A 59 -5.10 -10.27 7.22
CA GLU A 59 -6.56 -10.44 7.30
C GLU A 59 -6.92 -11.84 7.82
N GLN A 60 -6.26 -12.89 7.34
CA GLN A 60 -6.45 -14.26 7.81
C GLN A 60 -6.08 -14.44 9.29
N GLN A 61 -5.16 -13.62 9.82
CA GLN A 61 -4.83 -13.58 11.25
C GLN A 61 -5.79 -12.70 12.08
N GLY A 62 -6.84 -12.15 11.47
CA GLY A 62 -7.87 -11.35 12.14
C GLY A 62 -7.53 -9.87 12.27
N TRP A 63 -6.61 -9.33 11.46
CA TRP A 63 -6.33 -7.90 11.39
C TRP A 63 -7.20 -7.21 10.34
N ARG A 64 -7.67 -5.99 10.65
CA ARG A 64 -8.39 -5.15 9.69
C ARG A 64 -7.37 -4.45 8.80
N VAL A 65 -7.31 -4.81 7.53
CA VAL A 65 -6.30 -4.32 6.59
C VAL A 65 -6.97 -3.54 5.48
N GLY A 66 -6.43 -2.39 5.10
CA GLY A 66 -6.83 -1.65 3.90
C GLY A 66 -5.64 -1.35 2.99
N ILE A 67 -5.91 -1.05 1.72
CA ILE A 67 -4.91 -0.73 0.71
C ILE A 67 -5.25 0.61 0.04
N VAL A 68 -4.30 1.54 0.04
CA VAL A 68 -4.27 2.70 -0.85
C VAL A 68 -3.30 2.41 -1.99
N ALA A 69 -3.83 2.22 -3.20
CA ALA A 69 -3.05 1.98 -4.40
C ALA A 69 -2.90 3.26 -5.21
N GLN A 70 -1.66 3.58 -5.59
CA GLN A 70 -1.30 4.78 -6.37
C GLN A 70 -1.97 6.07 -5.87
N PRO A 71 -1.81 6.42 -4.57
CA PRO A 71 -2.35 7.67 -4.09
C PRO A 71 -1.72 8.85 -4.81
N ASP A 72 -2.52 9.89 -5.05
CA ASP A 72 -1.97 11.20 -5.38
C ASP A 72 -1.05 11.69 -4.24
N TRP A 73 0.23 11.92 -4.55
CA TRP A 73 1.25 12.35 -3.59
C TRP A 73 1.40 13.87 -3.48
N HIS A 74 0.64 14.63 -4.26
CA HIS A 74 0.61 16.09 -4.18
C HIS A 74 -0.15 16.59 -2.94
N SER A 75 -0.95 15.74 -2.29
CA SER A 75 -1.63 16.04 -1.02
C SER A 75 -1.72 14.81 -0.11
N ALA A 76 -2.10 15.02 1.15
CA ALA A 76 -2.37 13.94 2.10
C ALA A 76 -3.80 13.32 1.97
N ASN A 77 -4.66 13.88 1.11
CA ASN A 77 -6.08 13.54 1.07
C ASN A 77 -6.34 12.07 0.74
N ASP A 78 -5.61 11.53 -0.24
CA ASP A 78 -5.75 10.13 -0.65
C ASP A 78 -5.39 9.13 0.45
N PHE A 79 -4.45 9.52 1.31
CA PHE A 79 -4.01 8.72 2.45
C PHE A 79 -5.09 8.70 3.55
N LEU A 80 -5.90 9.76 3.66
CA LEU A 80 -6.93 9.92 4.69
C LEU A 80 -8.26 9.23 4.35
N LYS A 81 -8.47 8.74 3.12
CA LYS A 81 -9.76 8.18 2.64
C LYS A 81 -10.35 7.10 3.55
N MET A 82 -9.50 6.25 4.14
CA MET A 82 -9.90 5.18 5.07
C MET A 82 -9.61 5.50 6.54
N GLY A 83 -9.21 6.75 6.83
CA GLY A 83 -8.87 7.22 8.17
C GLY A 83 -7.55 6.66 8.70
N ARG A 84 -7.23 7.03 9.94
CA ARG A 84 -5.98 6.63 10.60
C ARG A 84 -6.03 5.16 11.01
N PRO A 85 -5.04 4.32 10.62
CA PRO A 85 -4.95 2.96 11.12
C PRO A 85 -4.46 2.94 12.58
N ARG A 86 -4.84 1.90 13.31
CA ARG A 86 -4.54 1.75 14.75
C ARG A 86 -3.08 1.40 15.04
N LEU A 87 -2.42 0.61 14.19
CA LEU A 87 -1.06 0.12 14.45
C LEU A 87 0.00 0.84 13.64
N PHE A 88 -0.07 0.78 12.32
CA PHE A 88 0.94 1.37 11.44
C PHE A 88 0.44 1.52 10.00
N ALA A 89 1.15 2.35 9.23
CA ALA A 89 1.08 2.36 7.78
C ALA A 89 2.32 1.66 7.20
N ALA A 90 2.13 0.80 6.20
CA ALA A 90 3.20 0.08 5.49
C ALA A 90 3.29 0.58 4.05
N VAL A 91 4.45 1.11 3.69
CA VAL A 91 4.70 1.80 2.41
C VAL A 91 5.62 0.96 1.53
N THR A 92 5.24 0.80 0.27
CA THR A 92 6.11 0.23 -0.76
C THR A 92 5.99 0.99 -2.08
N ALA A 93 7.06 0.99 -2.87
CA ALA A 93 7.02 1.50 -4.25
C ALA A 93 6.24 0.56 -5.20
N GLY A 94 5.95 -0.67 -4.76
CA GLY A 94 5.32 -1.70 -5.59
C GLY A 94 6.29 -2.85 -5.90
N ALA A 95 5.94 -3.65 -6.91
CA ALA A 95 6.72 -4.79 -7.37
C ALA A 95 8.07 -4.38 -8.00
N MET A 96 8.14 -3.18 -8.56
CA MET A 96 9.34 -2.59 -9.13
C MET A 96 9.73 -1.28 -8.43
N ASP A 97 11.01 -0.94 -8.52
CA ASP A 97 11.51 0.39 -8.15
C ASP A 97 10.82 1.49 -8.97
N SER A 98 10.50 2.61 -8.33
CA SER A 98 9.78 3.72 -8.96
C SER A 98 10.57 4.37 -10.10
N MET A 99 11.90 4.48 -9.98
CA MET A 99 12.73 5.02 -11.06
C MET A 99 12.76 4.06 -12.25
N VAL A 100 12.81 2.75 -11.99
CA VAL A 100 12.70 1.75 -13.06
C VAL A 100 11.31 1.79 -13.68
N SER A 101 10.25 2.03 -12.92
CA SER A 101 8.90 2.12 -13.49
C SER A 101 8.73 3.36 -14.36
N ASN A 102 9.29 4.49 -13.94
CA ASN A 102 9.15 5.78 -14.63
C ASN A 102 10.15 5.98 -15.79
N TYR A 103 11.32 5.33 -15.78
CA TYR A 103 12.37 5.58 -16.77
C TYR A 103 12.97 4.32 -17.37
N THR A 104 13.26 4.38 -18.67
CA THR A 104 14.09 3.40 -19.37
C THR A 104 15.53 3.41 -18.84
N SER A 105 16.32 2.38 -19.16
CA SER A 105 17.75 2.33 -18.82
C SER A 105 18.54 3.54 -19.35
N GLY A 106 18.09 4.11 -20.47
CA GLY A 106 18.62 5.37 -21.03
C GLY A 106 18.08 6.65 -20.38
N LYS A 107 17.44 6.57 -19.20
CA LYS A 107 16.84 7.68 -18.45
C LYS A 107 15.76 8.47 -19.23
N ARG A 108 15.09 7.83 -20.19
CA ARG A 108 13.93 8.44 -20.87
C ARG A 108 12.65 8.05 -20.15
N PHE A 109 11.71 8.97 -20.03
CA PHE A 109 10.42 8.71 -19.40
C PHE A 109 9.65 7.60 -20.14
N ARG A 110 9.04 6.67 -19.39
CA ARG A 110 8.18 5.62 -19.93
C ARG A 110 6.76 6.15 -20.06
N HIS A 111 6.19 6.04 -21.26
CA HIS A 111 4.77 6.36 -21.47
C HIS A 111 3.82 5.35 -20.83
N ARG A 112 4.28 4.11 -20.61
CA ARG A 112 3.48 3.04 -20.01
C ARG A 112 4.11 2.51 -18.74
N ASP A 113 3.27 2.25 -17.76
CA ASP A 113 3.61 1.52 -16.54
C ASP A 113 2.75 0.25 -16.46
N MET A 114 3.40 -0.91 -16.53
CA MET A 114 2.75 -2.22 -16.49
C MET A 114 2.01 -2.51 -15.19
N TYR A 115 2.33 -1.77 -14.12
CA TYR A 115 1.73 -1.92 -12.81
C TYR A 115 0.70 -0.84 -12.50
N SER A 116 0.42 0.06 -13.44
CA SER A 116 -0.61 1.09 -13.32
C SER A 116 -1.92 0.65 -13.98
N PRO A 117 -3.10 1.08 -13.47
CA PRO A 117 -4.37 0.85 -14.14
C PRO A 117 -4.33 1.37 -15.60
N GLY A 118 -4.79 0.55 -16.54
CA GLY A 118 -4.78 0.91 -17.97
C GLY A 118 -3.39 1.04 -18.61
N GLY A 119 -2.31 0.74 -17.87
CA GLY A 119 -0.95 0.95 -18.33
C GLY A 119 -0.51 2.43 -18.29
N GLU A 120 -1.25 3.31 -17.62
CA GLU A 120 -0.98 4.76 -17.61
C GLU A 120 0.33 5.09 -16.89
N GLY A 121 1.29 5.71 -17.59
CA GLY A 121 2.51 6.22 -16.98
C GLY A 121 2.26 7.43 -16.07
N GLY A 122 3.21 7.69 -15.15
CA GLY A 122 3.18 8.89 -14.30
C GLY A 122 2.21 8.84 -13.12
N LYS A 123 1.65 7.68 -12.78
CA LYS A 123 0.80 7.48 -11.58
C LYS A 123 1.59 7.24 -10.29
N ARG A 124 2.92 7.24 -10.37
CA ARG A 124 3.82 7.02 -9.25
C ARG A 124 4.91 8.09 -9.24
N PRO A 125 5.23 8.68 -8.08
CA PRO A 125 6.33 9.62 -7.99
C PRO A 125 7.67 8.91 -8.16
N ASP A 126 8.65 9.65 -8.64
CA ASP A 126 10.05 9.26 -8.46
C ASP A 126 10.36 9.11 -6.98
N ARG A 127 11.12 8.07 -6.64
CA ARG A 127 11.47 7.73 -5.26
C ARG A 127 10.21 7.55 -4.39
N ALA A 128 9.25 6.77 -4.89
CA ALA A 128 7.91 6.65 -4.33
C ALA A 128 7.88 6.40 -2.83
N ILE A 129 8.81 5.59 -2.30
CA ILE A 129 8.93 5.34 -0.85
C ILE A 129 9.02 6.66 -0.07
N LEU A 130 9.87 7.59 -0.49
CA LEU A 130 10.08 8.85 0.23
C LEU A 130 8.84 9.74 0.19
N SER A 131 8.25 9.90 -1.00
CA SER A 131 7.05 10.71 -1.21
C SER A 131 5.87 10.17 -0.42
N TYR A 132 5.61 8.86 -0.49
CA TYR A 132 4.52 8.23 0.25
C TYR A 132 4.76 8.21 1.76
N CYS A 133 5.99 8.02 2.23
CA CYS A 133 6.30 8.15 3.66
C CYS A 133 6.08 9.58 4.17
N SER A 134 6.47 10.60 3.39
CA SER A 134 6.24 12.00 3.75
C SER A 134 4.75 12.28 3.90
N ARG A 135 3.94 11.91 2.89
CA ARG A 135 2.49 12.07 2.91
C ARG A 135 1.80 11.26 4.01
N ALA A 136 2.24 10.03 4.28
CA ALA A 136 1.71 9.21 5.36
C ALA A 136 1.98 9.83 6.74
N ARG A 137 3.15 10.45 6.95
CA ARG A 137 3.46 11.15 8.21
C ARG A 137 2.66 12.44 8.38
N GLU A 138 2.39 13.14 7.28
CA GLU A 138 1.52 14.30 7.24
C GLU A 138 0.06 13.92 7.56
N ALA A 139 -0.46 12.88 6.91
CA ALA A 139 -1.81 12.35 7.15
C ALA A 139 -1.98 11.78 8.58
N PHE A 140 -0.93 11.15 9.11
CA PHE A 140 -0.99 10.41 10.38
C PHE A 140 0.14 10.78 11.34
N PRO A 141 0.12 11.98 11.97
CA PRO A 141 1.14 12.39 12.92
C PRO A 141 1.35 11.36 14.03
N GLY A 142 2.61 11.01 14.32
CA GLY A 142 2.99 10.03 15.35
C GLY A 142 2.64 8.56 15.04
N LEU A 143 2.07 8.23 13.88
CA LEU A 143 1.86 6.83 13.48
C LEU A 143 3.19 6.21 13.03
N PRO A 144 3.52 4.96 13.45
CA PRO A 144 4.61 4.23 12.85
C PRO A 144 4.42 4.04 11.34
N VAL A 145 5.46 4.35 10.57
CA VAL A 145 5.50 4.14 9.11
C VAL A 145 6.60 3.14 8.81
N LEU A 146 6.22 1.97 8.30
CA LEU A 146 7.13 0.89 7.90
C LEU A 146 7.37 0.96 6.39
N ILE A 147 8.57 0.61 5.95
CA ILE A 147 8.93 0.56 4.52
C ILE A 147 9.37 -0.84 4.13
N GLY A 148 9.09 -1.22 2.88
CA GLY A 148 9.51 -2.51 2.34
C GLY A 148 9.46 -2.58 0.82
N GLY A 149 9.86 -3.72 0.28
CA GLY A 149 9.98 -3.95 -1.15
C GLY A 149 11.33 -3.54 -1.73
N VAL A 150 11.49 -3.77 -3.04
CA VAL A 150 12.76 -3.66 -3.77
C VAL A 150 13.42 -2.30 -3.59
N GLU A 151 12.65 -1.22 -3.76
CA GLU A 151 13.16 0.15 -3.63
C GLU A 151 13.66 0.47 -2.21
N ALA A 152 13.02 -0.09 -1.18
CA ALA A 152 13.45 0.12 0.21
C ALA A 152 14.72 -0.67 0.53
N SER A 153 14.84 -1.89 0.03
CA SER A 153 15.98 -2.78 0.33
C SER A 153 17.26 -2.42 -0.44
N LEU A 154 17.14 -2.02 -1.71
CA LEU A 154 18.30 -1.82 -2.57
C LEU A 154 19.05 -0.51 -2.34
N ARG A 155 18.41 0.49 -1.72
CA ARG A 155 19.07 1.76 -1.38
C ARG A 155 20.25 1.63 -0.41
N ARG A 156 20.37 0.50 0.30
CA ARG A 156 21.54 0.22 1.17
C ARG A 156 22.81 -0.19 0.42
N PHE A 157 22.70 -0.59 -0.84
CA PHE A 157 23.84 -1.11 -1.61
C PHE A 157 24.45 -0.12 -2.61
N ALA A 158 23.86 1.07 -2.73
CA ALA A 158 24.35 2.14 -3.59
C ALA A 158 24.96 3.27 -2.73
N HIS A 159 26.09 2.97 -2.10
CA HIS A 159 26.98 3.95 -1.47
C HIS A 159 28.42 3.61 -1.84
#